data_AF-A0A942TDZ1-F1
#
_entry.id   AF-A0A942TDZ1-F1
#
_cell.length_a   1.000
_cell.length_b   1.000
_cell.length_c   1.000
_cell.angle_alpha   90.00
_cell.angle_beta   90.00
_cell.angle_gamma   90.00
#
_symmetry.space_group_name_H-M   'P 1'
#
loop_
_entity.id
_entity.type
_entity.pdbx_description
1 polymer ?
#
loop_
_entity_poly.entity_id
_entity_poly.type
_entity_poly.pdbx_seq_one_letter_code
_entity_poly.pdbx_strand_id
1 'polypeptide(L)' 'MKRLIWIIPNIICYLMFVGLILFIVKNEEGLLEINELFIWVLMSVVLLLISIFGSLRIRRWITEGKI' A
#
# COMPACT_ATOMS: atom_id res chain seq x y z
N MET A 1 -2.28 -23.42 -8.45
CA MET A 1 -1.07 -22.77 -7.91
C MET A 1 -0.77 -21.34 -8.40
N LYS A 2 -1.66 -20.64 -9.13
CA LYS A 2 -1.40 -19.24 -9.61
C LYS A 2 -1.91 -18.13 -8.68
N ARG A 3 -2.62 -18.48 -7.59
CA ARG A 3 -3.33 -17.50 -6.72
C ARG A 3 -2.49 -17.00 -5.56
N LEU A 4 -1.55 -17.82 -5.06
CA LEU A 4 -0.60 -17.43 -4.01
C LEU A 4 0.34 -16.29 -4.46
N ILE A 5 0.63 -16.23 -5.77
CA ILE A 5 1.47 -15.20 -6.41
C ILE A 5 0.88 -13.79 -6.22
N TRP A 6 -0.44 -13.66 -6.02
CA TRP A 6 -1.09 -12.36 -5.82
C TRP A 6 -1.06 -11.88 -4.36
N ILE A 7 -0.72 -12.75 -3.41
CA ILE A 7 -0.57 -12.37 -1.99
C ILE A 7 0.75 -11.62 -1.78
N ILE A 8 1.82 -12.08 -2.45
CA ILE A 8 3.16 -11.47 -2.39
C ILE A 8 3.16 -9.97 -2.74
N PRO A 9 2.64 -9.52 -3.90
CA PRO A 9 2.62 -8.10 -4.22
C PRO A 9 1.77 -7.29 -3.25
N ASN A 10 0.70 -7.88 -2.69
CA ASN A 10 -0.12 -7.20 -1.69
C ASN A 10 0.64 -6.98 -0.36
N ILE A 11 1.43 -7.97 0.08
CA ILE A 11 2.33 -7.84 1.24
C ILE A 11 3.41 -6.79 0.96
N ILE A 12 4.00 -6.81 -0.24
CA ILE A 12 4.98 -5.79 -0.66
C ILE A 12 4.36 -4.40 -0.63
N CYS A 13 3.11 -4.21 -1.09
CA CYS A 13 2.42 -2.93 -1.01
C CYS A 13 2.25 -2.44 0.44
N TYR A 14 1.93 -3.33 1.39
CA TYR A 14 1.87 -2.95 2.81
C TYR A 14 3.25 -2.56 3.35
N LEU A 15 4.31 -3.31 3.01
CA LEU A 15 5.68 -2.96 3.40
C LEU A 15 6.12 -1.61 2.82
N MET A 16 5.82 -1.37 1.55
CA MET A 16 6.07 -0.09 0.89
C MET A 16 5.30 1.04 1.57
N PHE A 17 4.02 0.83 1.92
CA PHE A 17 3.22 1.82 2.63
C PHE A 17 3.85 2.19 3.98
N VAL A 18 4.28 1.22 4.77
CA VAL A 18 4.98 1.48 6.04
C VAL A 18 6.27 2.27 5.79
N GLY A 19 7.06 1.90 4.79
CA GLY A 19 8.26 2.64 4.41
C GLY A 19 7.98 4.10 4.00
N LEU A 20 6.89 4.32 3.26
CA LEU A 20 6.48 5.65 2.79
C LEU A 20 6.02 6.52 3.95
N ILE A 21 5.27 5.97 4.91
CA ILE A 21 4.89 6.67 6.13
C ILE A 21 6.12 7.05 6.97
N LEU A 22 7.07 6.12 7.16
CA LEU A 22 8.31 6.41 7.88
C LEU A 22 9.13 7.49 7.17
N PHE A 23 9.17 7.49 5.84
CA PHE A 23 9.83 8.52 5.05
C PHE A 23 9.16 9.89 5.24
N ILE A 24 7.83 9.95 5.17
CA ILE A 24 7.08 11.20 5.35
C ILE A 24 7.33 11.77 6.74
N VAL A 25 7.17 10.96 7.80
CA VAL A 25 7.35 11.43 9.19
C VAL A 25 8.79 11.88 9.44
N LYS A 26 9.78 11.19 8.87
CA LYS A 26 11.20 11.56 9.04
C LYS A 26 11.60 12.84 8.30
N ASN A 27 10.91 13.16 7.20
CA ASN A 27 11.26 14.28 6.31
C ASN A 27 10.12 15.31 6.21
N GLU A 28 9.22 15.36 7.19
CA GLU A 28 7.99 16.16 7.11
C GLU A 28 8.27 17.64 6.89
N GLU A 29 9.27 18.18 7.60
CA GLU A 29 9.68 19.58 7.48
C GLU A 29 10.23 19.88 6.08
N GLY A 30 11.15 19.05 5.57
CA GLY A 30 11.71 19.23 4.23
C GLY A 30 10.67 19.05 3.12
N LEU A 31 9.70 18.16 3.30
CA LEU A 31 8.58 17.96 2.37
C LEU A 31 7.60 19.14 2.39
N LEU A 32 7.41 19.77 3.55
CA LEU A 32 6.58 20.96 3.70
C LEU A 32 7.26 22.18 3.06
N GLU A 33 8.57 22.35 3.24
CA GLU A 33 9.36 23.43 2.66
C GLU A 33 9.30 23.45 1.12
N ILE A 34 9.33 22.28 0.50
CA ILE A 34 9.21 22.13 -0.97
C ILE A 34 7.75 21.99 -1.45
N ASN A 35 6.77 22.08 -0.54
CA ASN A 35 5.34 21.98 -0.82
C ASN A 35 4.89 20.65 -1.46
N GLU A 36 5.68 19.57 -1.28
CA GLU A 36 5.42 18.23 -1.83
C GLU A 36 4.71 17.32 -0.84
N LEU A 37 4.61 17.70 0.44
CA LEU A 37 4.00 16.89 1.50
C LEU A 37 2.62 16.34 1.10
N PHE A 38 1.79 17.17 0.45
CA PHE A 38 0.47 16.76 -0.03
C PHE A 38 0.54 15.60 -1.03
N ILE A 39 1.47 15.65 -2.00
CA ILE A 39 1.63 14.62 -3.03
C ILE A 39 2.10 13.31 -2.39
N TRP A 40 3.04 13.36 -1.45
CA TRP A 40 3.52 12.19 -0.71
C TRP A 40 2.43 11.54 0.14
N VAL A 41 1.64 12.34 0.85
CA VAL A 41 0.48 11.84 1.61
C VAL A 41 -0.57 11.25 0.67
N LEU A 42 -0.87 11.91 -0.46
CA LEU A 42 -1.82 11.40 -1.45
C LEU A 42 -1.36 10.06 -2.04
N MET A 43 -0.08 9.93 -2.40
CA MET A 43 0.50 8.66 -2.86
C MET A 43 0.39 7.55 -1.81
N SER A 44 0.59 7.89 -0.53
CA SER A 44 0.41 6.94 0.58
C SER A 44 -1.03 6.42 0.65
N VAL A 45 -2.01 7.31 0.51
CA VAL A 45 -3.44 6.95 0.52
C VAL A 45 -3.78 6.05 -0.68
N VAL A 46 -3.32 6.39 -1.88
CA VAL A 46 -3.55 5.58 -3.08
C VAL A 46 -2.94 4.19 -2.93
N LEU A 47 -1.71 4.09 -2.42
CA LEU A 47 -1.03 2.81 -2.18
C LEU A 47 -1.79 1.96 -1.16
N LEU A 48 -2.32 2.58 -0.10
CA LEU A 48 -3.15 1.90 0.89
C LEU A 48 -4.44 1.35 0.26
N LEU A 49 -5.12 2.15 -0.58
CA LEU A 49 -6.33 1.71 -1.28
C LEU A 49 -6.06 0.50 -2.20
N ILE A 50 -4.95 0.53 -2.94
CA ILE A 50 -4.52 -0.60 -3.78
C ILE A 50 -4.31 -1.86 -2.92
N SER A 51 -3.66 -1.72 -1.77
CA SER A 51 -3.39 -2.83 -0.85
C SER A 51 -4.67 -3.37 -0.19
N ILE A 52 -5.61 -2.50 0.18
CA ILE A 52 -6.92 -2.92 0.69
C ILE A 52 -7.68 -3.67 -0.40
N PHE A 53 -7.72 -3.15 -1.63
CA PHE A 53 -8.40 -3.80 -2.75
C PHE A 53 -7.80 -5.16 -3.08
N GLY A 54 -6.47 -5.28 -3.09
CA GLY A 54 -5.76 -6.56 -3.22
C GLY A 54 -6.16 -7.54 -2.13
N SER A 55 -6.21 -7.09 -0.88
CA SER A 55 -6.65 -7.89 0.28
C SER A 55 -8.10 -8.37 0.15
N LEU A 56 -9.02 -7.49 -0.28
CA LEU A 56 -10.43 -7.84 -0.51
C LEU A 56 -10.58 -8.88 -1.61
N ARG A 57 -9.81 -8.75 -2.69
CA ARG A 57 -9.80 -9.71 -3.80
C ARG A 57 -9.29 -11.09 -3.35
N ILE A 58 -8.22 -11.12 -2.57
CA ILE A 58 -7.69 -12.37 -1.99
C ILE A 58 -8.74 -13.00 -1.07
N ARG A 59 -9.35 -12.22 -0.16
CA ARG A 59 -10.41 -12.69 0.73
C ARG A 59 -11.58 -13.29 -0.05
N ARG A 60 -12.03 -12.64 -1.12
CA ARG A 60 -13.09 -13.14 -2.00
C ARG A 60 -12.70 -14.47 -2.65
N TRP A 61 -11.45 -14.65 -3.08
CA TRP A 61 -10.98 -15.93 -3.61
C TRP A 61 -10.96 -17.05 -2.57
N ILE A 62 -10.64 -16.73 -1.32
CA ILE A 62 -10.72 -17.70 -0.21
C ILE A 62 -12.19 -18.09 0.02
N THR A 63 -13.10 -17.12 0.12
CA THR A 63 -14.53 -17.38 0.36
C THR A 63 -15.20 -18.15 -0.77
N GLU A 64 -14.80 -17.92 -2.02
CA GLU A 64 -15.34 -18.64 -3.19
C GLU A 64 -14.74 -20.05 -3.37
N GLY A 65 -13.97 -20.57 -2.40
CA GLY A 65 -13.33 -21.91 -2.48
C GLY A 65 -12.34 -22.03 -3.64
N LYS A 66 -11.82 -20.89 -4.07
CA LYS A 66 -11.15 -20.70 -5.34
C LYS A 66 -9.62 -20.73 -5.16
N ILE A 67 -9.13 -20.54 -3.93
CA ILE A 67 -7.74 -20.77 -3.50
C ILE A 67 -7.53 -22.22 -3.15
#